data_AF-A0A7S2W204-F1
#
_entry.id   AF-A0A7S2W204-F1
#
_cell.length_a   1.000
_cell.length_b   1.000
_cell.length_c   1.000
_cell.angle_alpha   90.00
_cell.angle_beta   90.00
_cell.angle_gamma   90.00
#
_symmetry.space_group_name_H-M   'P 1'
#
loop_
_entity.id
_entity.type
_entity.pdbx_description
1 polymer ?
#
loop_
_entity_poly.entity_id
_entity_poly.type
_entity_poly.pdbx_seq_one_letter_code
_entity_poly.pdbx_strand_id
1 'polypeptide(L)'
;KRMRVQSYYCGAFWGTPAAHIAYSLAQQKNKDTKGFLWLAIVGTTYHYLMNHLEGPHYHSLIMSYNQLVKNRTSSHSTIRAEDGTHIPIAHSENIEFVEETRLMLRRHSSLRDAFKYSEYVAAKLGLWRMNGEAKLNTLFAKMGISLKESSQTYSFMSIKVKHEWEDKISQWGTTFGFCDDFTYGSFQFRSGFNIQVSATDLVYIVLSLLDSKCIYANTMKIRENNSISEDADVEDNYIIGMDNPAAGDGENTSALDLEKVWQDSYNDAYDVLDIVDNVGSTGKGKELVQKGLEFTKSLQKLVMQEAGNIMLENRIQSAGDFRYCILENLPPKIMGSFSQPQVLLHLAQFLMYAHTSSGRWLNHAAKPLIIGLKSTVTETAHFVGIPCAKPNEIKRNSFGRIFREAARMINVQFKCSSFETSSVQLETVDVQKFLVAVHELMENS
;
A
#
# COMPACT_ATOMS: atom_id res chain seq x y z
N LYS A 1 38.19 -10.56 -1.89
CA LYS A 1 37.20 -11.68 -1.90
C LYS A 1 36.32 -11.68 -0.64
N ARG A 2 36.88 -11.70 0.59
CA ARG A 2 36.11 -11.57 1.86
C ARG A 2 35.16 -10.36 1.92
N MET A 3 35.60 -9.15 1.55
CA MET A 3 34.72 -7.96 1.53
C MET A 3 33.54 -8.05 0.55
N ARG A 4 33.70 -8.74 -0.59
CA ARG A 4 32.59 -8.96 -1.54
C ARG A 4 31.56 -9.95 -0.99
N VAL A 5 32.03 -11.00 -0.31
CA VAL A 5 31.17 -11.96 0.39
C VAL A 5 30.42 -11.27 1.53
N GLN A 6 31.11 -10.44 2.31
CA GLN A 6 30.50 -9.68 3.40
C GLN A 6 29.48 -8.66 2.87
N SER A 7 29.80 -7.93 1.79
CA SER A 7 28.87 -7.01 1.11
C SER A 7 27.63 -7.69 0.53
N TYR A 8 27.77 -8.93 0.03
CA TYR A 8 26.65 -9.77 -0.41
C TYR A 8 25.70 -10.16 0.73
N TYR A 9 26.22 -10.32 1.96
CA TYR A 9 25.43 -10.66 3.14
C TYR A 9 24.95 -9.45 3.97
N CYS A 10 25.19 -8.21 3.52
CA CYS A 10 24.78 -6.98 4.21
C CYS A 10 23.26 -6.67 4.17
N GLY A 11 22.45 -7.55 3.56
CA GLY A 11 20.99 -7.41 3.49
C GLY A 11 20.46 -7.17 2.08
N ALA A 12 19.17 -7.45 1.92
CA ALA A 12 18.43 -7.27 0.67
C ALA A 12 18.23 -5.78 0.37
N PHE A 13 18.24 -5.43 -0.92
CA PHE A 13 17.95 -4.09 -1.43
C PHE A 13 17.33 -4.19 -2.82
N TRP A 14 16.72 -3.10 -3.27
CA TRP A 14 16.05 -3.02 -4.56
C TRP A 14 16.87 -2.19 -5.54
N GLY A 15 16.89 -2.63 -6.80
CA GLY A 15 17.51 -1.91 -7.90
C GLY A 15 16.49 -1.08 -8.69
N THR A 16 16.89 -0.70 -9.90
CA THR A 16 16.02 0.00 -10.86
C THR A 16 14.71 -0.77 -11.10
N PRO A 17 13.54 -0.10 -11.11
CA PRO A 17 12.26 -0.75 -11.34
C PRO A 17 12.24 -1.57 -12.64
N ALA A 18 11.74 -2.81 -12.57
CA ALA A 18 11.70 -3.70 -13.75
C ALA A 18 10.87 -3.12 -14.90
N ALA A 19 9.76 -2.44 -14.59
CA ALA A 19 8.92 -1.78 -15.57
C ALA A 19 9.66 -0.65 -16.32
N HIS A 20 10.53 0.09 -15.64
CA HIS A 20 11.40 1.11 -16.28
C HIS A 20 12.39 0.47 -17.25
N ILE A 21 13.00 -0.66 -16.87
CA ILE A 21 13.95 -1.39 -17.73
C ILE A 21 13.23 -1.92 -18.98
N ALA A 22 12.06 -2.54 -18.80
CA ALA A 22 11.25 -3.07 -19.90
C ALA A 22 10.83 -1.96 -20.87
N TYR A 23 10.41 -0.81 -20.35
CA TYR A 23 10.08 0.36 -21.17
C TYR A 23 11.28 0.92 -21.92
N SER A 24 12.44 1.03 -21.26
CA SER A 24 13.68 1.48 -21.89
C SER A 24 14.09 0.56 -23.05
N LEU A 25 13.90 -0.75 -22.89
CA LEU A 25 14.12 -1.73 -23.96
C LEU A 25 13.13 -1.54 -25.12
N ALA A 26 11.85 -1.31 -24.83
CA ALA A 26 10.84 -1.03 -25.85
C ALA A 26 11.19 0.24 -26.64
N GLN A 27 11.65 1.29 -25.96
CA GLN A 27 12.10 2.54 -26.57
C GLN A 27 13.31 2.33 -27.49
N GLN A 28 14.30 1.55 -27.08
CA GLN A 28 15.45 1.19 -27.93
C GLN A 28 15.05 0.43 -29.19
N LYS A 29 13.89 -0.26 -29.17
CA LYS A 29 13.35 -0.98 -30.32
C LYS A 29 12.32 -0.17 -31.10
N ASN A 30 12.05 1.09 -30.74
CA ASN A 30 10.98 1.93 -31.29
C ASN A 30 9.61 1.23 -31.24
N LYS A 31 9.34 0.49 -30.15
CA LYS A 31 8.08 -0.21 -29.87
C LYS A 31 7.40 0.31 -28.60
N ASP A 32 7.77 1.49 -28.14
CA ASP A 32 7.26 2.12 -26.93
C ASP A 32 5.86 2.71 -27.12
N THR A 33 4.85 2.13 -26.47
CA THR A 33 3.46 2.61 -26.51
C THR A 33 3.14 3.58 -25.36
N LYS A 34 1.95 4.19 -25.38
CA LYS A 34 1.42 4.93 -24.22
C LYS A 34 1.17 4.00 -23.02
N GLY A 35 0.58 2.82 -23.26
CA GLY A 35 0.41 1.78 -22.25
C GLY A 35 1.72 1.40 -21.57
N PHE A 36 2.78 1.13 -22.33
CA PHE A 36 4.09 0.80 -21.73
C PHE A 36 4.70 1.93 -20.90
N LEU A 37 4.50 3.20 -21.31
CA LEU A 37 4.92 4.34 -20.51
C LEU A 37 4.13 4.42 -19.19
N TRP A 38 2.81 4.18 -19.24
CA TRP A 38 1.99 4.13 -18.04
C TRP A 38 2.43 3.01 -17.09
N LEU A 39 2.68 1.80 -17.58
CA LEU A 39 3.19 0.69 -16.77
C LEU A 39 4.55 1.02 -16.15
N ALA A 40 5.44 1.71 -16.87
CA ALA A 40 6.70 2.19 -16.33
C ALA A 40 6.51 3.20 -15.19
N ILE A 41 5.57 4.14 -15.35
CA ILE A 41 5.18 5.12 -14.33
C ILE A 41 4.63 4.41 -13.08
N VAL A 42 3.68 3.48 -13.26
CA VAL A 42 3.05 2.72 -12.16
C VAL A 42 4.09 1.89 -11.41
N GLY A 43 4.94 1.15 -12.13
CA GLY A 43 6.00 0.35 -11.52
C GLY A 43 7.04 1.20 -10.79
N THR A 44 7.40 2.37 -11.33
CA THR A 44 8.30 3.32 -10.65
C THR A 44 7.64 3.89 -9.38
N THR A 45 6.35 4.18 -9.45
CA THR A 45 5.56 4.69 -8.32
C THR A 45 5.43 3.63 -7.22
N TYR A 46 5.23 2.35 -7.56
CA TYR A 46 5.26 1.24 -6.60
C TYR A 46 6.56 1.21 -5.80
N HIS A 47 7.71 1.27 -6.48
CA HIS A 47 9.00 1.29 -5.79
C HIS A 47 9.18 2.52 -4.87
N TYR A 48 8.63 3.68 -5.25
CA TYR A 48 8.67 4.86 -4.39
C TYR A 48 7.79 4.69 -3.14
N LEU A 49 6.55 4.23 -3.30
CA LEU A 49 5.61 4.02 -2.19
C LEU A 49 6.08 2.95 -1.20
N MET A 50 6.73 1.88 -1.69
CA MET A 50 7.27 0.81 -0.86
C MET A 50 8.63 1.16 -0.20
N ASN A 51 9.12 2.40 -0.35
CA ASN A 51 10.46 2.83 0.10
C ASN A 51 11.60 1.99 -0.50
N HIS A 52 11.43 1.53 -1.74
CA HIS A 52 12.45 0.82 -2.53
C HIS A 52 13.26 1.76 -3.42
N LEU A 53 12.80 3.00 -3.64
CA LEU A 53 13.44 4.01 -4.48
C LEU A 53 13.52 5.37 -3.78
N GLU A 54 14.71 5.96 -3.74
CA GLU A 54 14.94 7.25 -3.06
C GLU A 54 14.22 8.39 -3.79
N GLY A 55 13.74 9.39 -3.04
CA GLY A 55 13.01 10.53 -3.58
C GLY A 55 13.70 11.25 -4.76
N PRO A 56 15.01 11.58 -4.68
CA PRO A 56 15.71 12.21 -5.81
C PRO A 56 15.75 11.34 -7.08
N HIS A 57 15.91 10.03 -6.91
CA HIS A 57 15.92 9.10 -8.04
C HIS A 57 14.51 8.96 -8.64
N TYR A 58 13.48 8.82 -7.81
CA TYR A 58 12.08 8.86 -8.25
C TYR A 58 11.79 10.15 -9.05
N HIS A 59 12.15 11.31 -8.50
CA HIS A 59 11.96 12.59 -9.17
C HIS A 59 12.63 12.65 -10.54
N SER A 60 13.89 12.19 -10.64
CA SER A 60 14.62 12.13 -11.92
C SER A 60 13.89 11.28 -12.98
N LEU A 61 13.33 10.13 -12.60
CA LEU A 61 12.58 9.26 -13.50
C LEU A 61 11.25 9.91 -13.92
N ILE A 62 10.51 10.49 -12.97
CA ILE A 62 9.25 11.18 -13.24
C ILE A 62 9.45 12.38 -14.17
N MET A 63 10.51 13.18 -13.99
CA MET A 63 10.82 14.28 -14.90
C MET A 63 11.16 13.78 -16.31
N SER A 64 11.86 12.65 -16.41
CA SER A 64 12.16 12.00 -17.69
C SER A 64 10.87 11.52 -18.39
N TYR A 65 9.97 10.88 -17.65
CA TYR A 65 8.66 10.48 -18.18
C TYR A 65 7.80 11.68 -18.58
N ASN A 66 7.88 12.80 -17.84
CA ASN A 66 7.11 14.01 -18.14
C ASN A 66 7.53 14.59 -19.50
N GLN A 67 8.84 14.57 -19.81
CA GLN A 67 9.31 14.96 -21.13
C GLN A 67 8.75 14.06 -22.23
N LEU A 68 8.67 12.74 -22.00
CA LEU A 68 8.11 11.78 -22.96
C LEU A 68 6.60 11.98 -23.14
N VAL A 69 5.86 12.28 -22.07
CA VAL A 69 4.44 12.63 -22.14
C VAL A 69 4.27 13.89 -22.99
N LYS A 70 4.99 14.97 -22.69
CA LYS A 70 4.94 16.24 -23.43
C LYS A 70 5.24 16.07 -24.92
N ASN A 71 6.20 15.23 -25.27
CA ASN A 71 6.56 14.94 -26.66
C ASN A 71 5.46 14.16 -27.42
N ARG A 72 4.58 13.45 -26.71
CA ARG A 72 3.53 12.57 -27.28
C ARG A 72 2.13 13.18 -27.25
N THR A 73 1.93 14.29 -26.53
CA THR A 73 0.65 15.00 -26.50
C THR A 73 0.47 15.77 -27.80
N SER A 74 -0.28 15.21 -28.75
CA SER A 74 -0.77 15.94 -29.92
C SER A 74 -1.67 17.10 -29.48
N SER A 75 -1.55 18.25 -30.14
CA SER A 75 -2.37 19.45 -29.87
C SER A 75 -3.84 19.09 -29.72
N HIS A 76 -4.47 19.49 -28.60
CA HIS A 76 -5.87 19.23 -28.29
C HIS A 76 -6.77 19.54 -29.50
N SER A 77 -7.38 18.51 -30.08
CA SER A 77 -8.43 18.70 -31.08
C SER A 77 -9.66 19.27 -30.39
N THR A 78 -10.12 20.44 -30.82
CA THR A 78 -11.40 21.03 -30.39
C THR A 78 -12.39 20.92 -31.55
N ILE A 79 -13.61 20.50 -31.26
CA ILE A 79 -14.74 20.70 -32.18
C ILE A 79 -15.36 22.04 -31.83
N ARG A 80 -15.67 22.84 -32.85
CA ARG A 80 -16.43 24.06 -32.68
C ARG A 80 -17.92 23.72 -32.72
N ALA A 81 -18.64 23.97 -31.65
CA ALA A 81 -20.10 23.87 -31.61
C ALA A 81 -20.75 24.96 -32.47
N GLU A 82 -22.03 24.78 -32.80
CA GLU A 82 -22.80 25.70 -33.66
C GLU A 82 -22.91 27.12 -33.06
N ASP A 83 -22.82 27.25 -31.74
CA ASP A 83 -22.79 28.52 -30.99
C ASP A 83 -21.41 29.18 -30.95
N GLY A 84 -20.39 28.56 -31.56
CA GLY A 84 -19.01 29.03 -31.55
C GLY A 84 -18.18 28.57 -30.34
N THR A 85 -18.75 27.79 -29.42
CA THR A 85 -18.04 27.24 -28.27
C THR A 85 -17.04 26.17 -28.72
N HIS A 86 -15.77 26.28 -28.29
CA HIS A 86 -14.79 25.23 -28.49
C HIS A 86 -15.04 24.09 -27.50
N ILE A 87 -15.60 22.99 -27.97
CA ILE A 87 -15.78 21.77 -27.18
C ILE A 87 -14.49 20.95 -27.34
N PRO A 88 -13.74 20.67 -26.27
CA PRO A 88 -12.64 19.72 -26.34
C PRO A 88 -13.22 18.35 -26.74
N ILE A 89 -12.68 17.77 -27.82
CA ILE A 89 -13.09 16.42 -28.20
C ILE A 89 -12.64 15.49 -27.09
N ALA A 90 -13.58 14.77 -26.48
CA ALA A 90 -13.31 13.65 -25.58
C ALA A 90 -12.82 12.45 -26.39
N HIS A 91 -11.71 12.61 -27.09
CA HIS A 91 -10.96 11.51 -27.66
C HIS A 91 -9.58 11.53 -27.01
N SER A 92 -9.09 10.33 -26.69
CA SER A 92 -7.77 10.01 -26.14
C SER A 92 -7.65 10.00 -24.62
N GLU A 93 -7.59 8.77 -24.11
CA GLU A 93 -6.72 8.35 -23.01
C GLU A 93 -5.51 9.28 -22.88
N ASN A 94 -5.47 10.03 -21.78
CA ASN A 94 -4.42 11.00 -21.54
C ASN A 94 -3.72 10.69 -20.23
N ILE A 95 -2.40 10.50 -20.33
CA ILE A 95 -1.49 10.49 -19.20
C ILE A 95 -1.08 11.94 -18.98
N GLU A 96 -1.32 12.46 -17.79
CA GLU A 96 -1.06 13.85 -17.46
C GLU A 96 -0.16 13.94 -16.24
N PHE A 97 0.85 14.80 -16.31
CA PHE A 97 1.67 15.13 -15.16
C PHE A 97 0.86 15.95 -14.14
N VAL A 98 0.90 15.54 -12.88
CA VAL A 98 0.20 16.22 -11.78
C VAL A 98 1.10 16.27 -10.55
N GLU A 99 0.92 17.31 -9.74
CA GLU A 99 1.41 17.29 -8.36
C GLU A 99 0.46 16.42 -7.54
N GLU A 100 0.97 15.31 -7.02
CA GLU A 100 0.23 14.42 -6.14
C GLU A 100 0.58 14.75 -4.68
N THR A 101 -0.36 14.47 -3.78
CA THR A 101 -0.11 14.64 -2.35
C THR A 101 0.16 13.30 -1.69
N ARG A 102 0.75 13.30 -0.50
CA ARG A 102 0.88 12.11 0.36
C ARG A 102 -0.47 11.66 0.96
N LEU A 103 -1.59 12.02 0.33
CA LEU A 103 -2.93 11.58 0.68
C LEU A 103 -3.34 10.38 -0.19
N MET A 104 -3.56 9.24 0.45
CA MET A 104 -4.03 8.01 -0.15
C MET A 104 -5.49 8.16 -0.60
N LEU A 105 -5.78 7.75 -1.85
CA LEU A 105 -7.11 7.68 -2.44
C LEU A 105 -7.92 8.98 -2.40
N ARG A 106 -7.26 10.13 -2.37
CA ARG A 106 -7.90 11.45 -2.22
C ARG A 106 -9.07 11.68 -3.17
N ARG A 107 -8.94 11.28 -4.44
CA ARG A 107 -9.98 11.48 -5.47
C ARG A 107 -11.17 10.53 -5.32
N HIS A 108 -11.00 9.45 -4.55
CA HIS A 108 -11.92 8.32 -4.47
C HIS A 108 -12.57 8.15 -3.08
N SER A 109 -12.12 8.90 -2.06
CA SER A 109 -12.70 8.91 -0.71
C SER A 109 -13.25 10.29 -0.33
N SER A 110 -13.75 10.45 0.90
CA SER A 110 -13.90 11.79 1.47
C SER A 110 -12.52 12.40 1.74
N LEU A 111 -12.42 13.74 1.73
CA LEU A 111 -11.16 14.41 2.04
C LEU A 111 -10.74 14.13 3.50
N ARG A 112 -11.71 14.04 4.41
CA ARG A 112 -11.46 13.68 5.81
C ARG A 112 -10.85 12.28 5.94
N ASP A 113 -11.41 11.28 5.24
CA ASP A 113 -10.86 9.92 5.25
C ASP A 113 -9.47 9.87 4.62
N ALA A 114 -9.25 10.60 3.52
CA ALA A 114 -7.95 10.68 2.88
C ALA A 114 -6.89 11.21 3.86
N PHE A 115 -7.18 12.26 4.63
CA PHE A 115 -6.28 12.72 5.69
C PHE A 115 -6.13 11.71 6.83
N LYS A 116 -7.23 11.10 7.26
CA LYS A 116 -7.25 10.23 8.44
C LYS A 116 -6.44 8.96 8.25
N TYR A 117 -6.57 8.34 7.08
CA TYR A 117 -6.00 7.02 6.80
C TYR A 117 -4.70 7.08 6.00
N SER A 118 -4.21 8.26 5.65
CA SER A 118 -2.88 8.41 5.05
C SER A 118 -1.79 8.35 6.11
N GLU A 119 -0.81 7.48 5.89
CA GLU A 119 0.30 7.25 6.82
C GLU A 119 1.04 8.53 7.21
N TYR A 120 1.31 9.38 6.22
CA TYR A 120 2.00 10.66 6.43
C TYR A 120 1.30 11.52 7.47
N VAL A 121 0.01 11.79 7.23
CA VAL A 121 -0.80 12.66 8.07
C VAL A 121 -1.06 12.00 9.43
N ALA A 122 -1.37 10.72 9.44
CA ALA A 122 -1.61 9.96 10.65
C ALA A 122 -0.42 10.00 11.60
N ALA A 123 0.79 9.78 11.08
CA ALA A 123 2.04 9.84 11.85
C ALA A 123 2.33 11.25 12.38
N LYS A 124 2.17 12.30 11.54
CA LYS A 124 2.47 13.69 11.91
C LYS A 124 1.51 14.24 12.96
N LEU A 125 0.22 13.91 12.85
CA LEU A 125 -0.81 14.42 13.77
C LEU A 125 -1.04 13.51 14.96
N GLY A 126 -0.63 12.24 14.89
CA GLY A 126 -0.90 11.23 15.92
C GLY A 126 -2.37 10.86 15.97
N LEU A 127 -2.97 10.53 14.81
CA LEU A 127 -4.43 10.38 14.64
C LEU A 127 -5.06 9.19 15.37
N TRP A 128 -4.25 8.30 15.95
CA TRP A 128 -4.73 7.26 16.86
C TRP A 128 -5.11 7.80 18.25
N ARG A 129 -4.88 9.09 18.54
CA ARG A 129 -5.23 9.74 19.82
C ARG A 129 -6.33 10.77 19.63
N MET A 130 -7.13 10.99 20.67
CA MET A 130 -8.15 12.07 20.70
C MET A 130 -7.57 13.45 20.38
N ASN A 131 -6.37 13.74 20.90
CA ASN A 131 -5.66 15.00 20.61
C ASN A 131 -5.27 15.12 19.13
N GLY A 132 -4.97 14.02 18.45
CA GLY A 132 -4.67 14.00 17.02
C GLY A 132 -5.91 14.31 16.18
N GLU A 133 -7.04 13.70 16.50
CA GLU A 133 -8.33 13.98 15.83
C GLU A 133 -8.73 15.46 16.02
N ALA A 134 -8.51 16.04 17.21
CA ALA A 134 -8.73 17.46 17.48
C ALA A 134 -7.82 18.38 16.63
N LYS A 135 -6.54 18.01 16.43
CA LYS A 135 -5.64 18.72 15.52
C LYS A 135 -6.13 18.66 14.08
N LEU A 136 -6.60 17.49 13.61
CA LEU A 136 -7.15 17.36 12.26
C LEU A 136 -8.39 18.24 12.06
N ASN A 137 -9.30 18.27 13.03
CA ASN A 137 -10.46 19.16 13.00
C ASN A 137 -10.04 20.64 12.96
N THR A 138 -9.02 21.01 13.73
CA THR A 138 -8.46 22.36 13.75
C THR A 138 -7.84 22.73 12.40
N LEU A 139 -7.15 21.80 11.74
CA LEU A 139 -6.59 21.99 10.41
C LEU A 139 -7.69 22.27 9.38
N PHE A 140 -8.75 21.46 9.35
CA PHE A 140 -9.89 21.71 8.46
C PHE A 140 -10.57 23.07 8.74
N ALA A 141 -10.72 23.43 10.03
CA ALA A 141 -11.27 24.72 10.41
C ALA A 141 -10.39 25.89 9.93
N LYS A 142 -9.06 25.78 10.01
CA LYS A 142 -8.12 26.78 9.47
C LYS A 142 -8.18 26.90 7.95
N MET A 143 -8.40 25.79 7.25
CA MET A 143 -8.65 25.78 5.81
C MET A 143 -10.07 26.27 5.44
N GLY A 144 -10.94 26.54 6.42
CA GLY A 144 -12.32 26.96 6.18
C GLY A 144 -13.15 25.88 5.47
N ILE A 145 -12.82 24.60 5.67
CA ILE A 145 -13.57 23.46 5.13
C ILE A 145 -14.46 22.91 6.24
N SER A 146 -15.77 22.92 6.03
CA SER A 146 -16.73 22.45 7.03
C SER A 146 -16.63 20.93 7.25
N LEU A 147 -17.07 20.45 8.41
CA LEU A 147 -17.14 19.00 8.67
C LEU A 147 -17.96 18.27 7.61
N LYS A 148 -19.16 18.80 7.30
CA LYS A 148 -20.05 18.25 6.27
C LYS A 148 -19.35 18.15 4.91
N GLU A 149 -18.63 19.19 4.51
CA GLU A 149 -17.92 19.23 3.24
C GLU A 149 -16.67 18.35 3.22
N SER A 150 -15.95 18.20 4.34
CA SER A 150 -14.81 17.30 4.43
C SER A 150 -15.21 15.81 4.40
N SER A 151 -16.43 15.51 4.85
CA SER A 151 -16.94 14.13 5.01
C SER A 151 -17.66 13.58 3.77
N GLN A 152 -18.07 14.41 2.82
CA GLN A 152 -18.60 13.93 1.54
C GLN A 152 -17.47 13.43 0.62
N THR A 153 -17.80 12.53 -0.30
CA THR A 153 -16.84 12.04 -1.30
C THR A 153 -16.25 13.20 -2.09
N TYR A 154 -14.94 13.15 -2.32
CA TYR A 154 -14.19 14.21 -2.99
C TYR A 154 -14.78 14.57 -4.35
N SER A 155 -15.25 13.59 -5.13
CA SER A 155 -15.93 13.83 -6.41
C SER A 155 -17.15 14.76 -6.31
N PHE A 156 -17.92 14.69 -5.22
CA PHE A 156 -19.09 15.54 -4.96
C PHE A 156 -18.77 16.83 -4.22
N MET A 157 -17.51 17.05 -3.84
CA MET A 157 -17.08 18.29 -3.18
C MET A 157 -17.17 19.50 -4.11
N SER A 158 -17.45 20.67 -3.51
CA SER A 158 -17.57 21.92 -4.26
C SER A 158 -16.28 22.20 -5.04
N ILE A 159 -16.43 22.72 -6.27
CA ILE A 159 -15.31 23.09 -7.13
C ILE A 159 -14.41 24.13 -6.43
N LYS A 160 -15.02 25.05 -5.68
CA LYS A 160 -14.32 26.04 -4.86
C LYS A 160 -13.32 25.38 -3.90
N VAL A 161 -13.76 24.41 -3.10
CA VAL A 161 -12.85 23.73 -2.17
C VAL A 161 -11.79 22.93 -2.90
N LYS A 162 -12.14 22.25 -4.01
CA LYS A 162 -11.16 21.50 -4.82
C LYS A 162 -10.03 22.38 -5.37
N HIS A 163 -10.31 23.63 -5.72
CA HIS A 163 -9.27 24.58 -6.17
C HIS A 163 -8.49 25.19 -5.00
N GLU A 164 -9.15 25.54 -3.91
CA GLU A 164 -8.52 26.30 -2.82
C GLU A 164 -7.77 25.43 -1.80
N TRP A 165 -8.12 24.15 -1.64
CA TRP A 165 -7.57 23.35 -0.52
C TRP A 165 -6.06 23.10 -0.66
N GLU A 166 -5.52 23.01 -1.88
CA GLU A 166 -4.09 22.81 -2.16
C GLU A 166 -3.27 24.06 -1.75
N ASP A 167 -3.79 25.26 -2.02
CA ASP A 167 -3.18 26.50 -1.56
C ASP A 167 -3.25 26.61 -0.02
N LYS A 168 -4.40 26.26 0.55
CA LYS A 168 -4.62 26.35 2.00
C LYS A 168 -3.79 25.33 2.78
N ILE A 169 -3.59 24.12 2.25
CA ILE A 169 -2.72 23.14 2.91
C ILE A 169 -1.26 23.58 2.83
N SER A 170 -0.85 24.23 1.76
CA SER A 170 0.49 24.85 1.64
C SER A 170 0.67 25.97 2.66
N GLN A 171 -0.37 26.78 2.90
CA GLN A 171 -0.36 27.86 3.89
C GLN A 171 -0.29 27.34 5.34
N TRP A 172 -1.12 26.35 5.69
CA TRP A 172 -1.30 25.93 7.09
C TRP A 172 -0.53 24.67 7.47
N GLY A 173 -0.17 23.81 6.53
CA GLY A 173 0.40 22.48 6.78
C GLY A 173 1.66 22.50 7.64
N THR A 174 2.53 23.50 7.44
CA THR A 174 3.76 23.70 8.23
C THR A 174 3.48 23.88 9.72
N THR A 175 2.39 24.57 10.08
CA THR A 175 1.95 24.75 11.48
C THR A 175 1.57 23.42 12.13
N PHE A 176 1.21 22.42 11.32
CA PHE A 176 0.83 21.07 11.76
C PHE A 176 1.95 20.04 11.56
N GLY A 177 3.16 20.48 11.22
CA GLY A 177 4.34 19.62 11.08
C GLY A 177 4.46 18.92 9.71
N PHE A 178 3.68 19.35 8.72
CA PHE A 178 3.86 18.89 7.34
C PHE A 178 5.08 19.59 6.74
N CYS A 179 5.82 18.86 5.92
CA CYS A 179 7.04 19.29 5.27
C CYS A 179 6.79 19.47 3.77
N ASP A 180 7.74 20.07 3.07
CA ASP A 180 7.66 20.34 1.63
C ASP A 180 7.50 19.06 0.78
N ASP A 181 7.85 17.90 1.35
CA ASP A 181 7.67 16.58 0.73
C ASP A 181 6.23 16.07 0.76
N PHE A 182 5.28 16.83 1.31
CA PHE A 182 3.86 16.49 1.30
C PHE A 182 3.30 16.41 -0.13
N THR A 183 3.83 17.21 -1.04
CA THR A 183 3.50 17.21 -2.48
C THR A 183 4.68 16.68 -3.29
N TYR A 184 4.42 15.88 -4.31
CA TYR A 184 5.43 15.34 -5.20
C TYR A 184 4.88 15.16 -6.62
N GLY A 185 5.73 15.37 -7.62
CA GLY A 185 5.37 15.14 -9.01
C GLY A 185 5.04 13.68 -9.30
N SER A 186 3.94 13.44 -9.99
CA SER A 186 3.44 12.12 -10.39
C SER A 186 2.62 12.24 -11.67
N PHE A 187 1.81 11.23 -11.98
CA PHE A 187 0.91 11.21 -13.12
C PHE A 187 -0.47 10.72 -12.76
N GLN A 188 -1.45 11.18 -13.53
CA GLN A 188 -2.79 10.59 -13.55
C GLN A 188 -3.15 10.15 -14.96
N PHE A 189 -3.94 9.08 -15.02
CA PHE A 189 -4.57 8.61 -16.23
C PHE A 189 -6.03 9.04 -16.25
N ARG A 190 -6.46 9.62 -17.37
CA ARG A 190 -7.85 9.99 -17.63
C ARG A 190 -8.30 9.37 -18.94
N SER A 191 -9.45 8.70 -18.90
CA SER A 191 -10.10 8.22 -20.11
C SER A 191 -11.60 8.52 -20.12
N GLY A 192 -12.01 9.32 -21.10
CA GLY A 192 -13.34 9.87 -21.23
C GLY A 192 -13.81 10.56 -19.95
N PHE A 193 -15.10 10.43 -19.65
CA PHE A 193 -15.73 10.92 -18.41
C PHE A 193 -15.81 9.85 -17.31
N ASN A 194 -15.30 8.64 -17.57
CA ASN A 194 -15.65 7.45 -16.79
C ASN A 194 -14.53 6.95 -15.87
N ILE A 195 -13.26 7.21 -16.21
CA ILE A 195 -12.11 6.69 -15.48
C ILE A 195 -11.10 7.81 -15.26
N GLN A 196 -10.80 8.09 -14.00
CA GLN A 196 -9.69 8.94 -13.56
C GLN A 196 -8.99 8.22 -12.42
N VAL A 197 -7.70 7.89 -12.60
CA VAL A 197 -6.92 7.17 -11.59
C VAL A 197 -5.49 7.73 -11.56
N SER A 198 -4.97 8.08 -10.39
CA SER A 198 -3.55 8.45 -10.26
C SER A 198 -2.65 7.21 -10.31
N ALA A 199 -1.37 7.38 -10.66
CA ALA A 199 -0.42 6.27 -10.63
C ALA A 199 -0.36 5.62 -9.24
N THR A 200 -0.43 6.44 -8.18
CA THR A 200 -0.48 6.02 -6.78
C THR A 200 -1.74 5.22 -6.46
N ASP A 201 -2.91 5.70 -6.89
CA ASP A 201 -4.17 4.98 -6.68
C ASP A 201 -4.15 3.62 -7.38
N LEU A 202 -3.63 3.54 -8.61
CA LEU A 202 -3.54 2.29 -9.36
C LEU A 202 -2.59 1.28 -8.70
N VAL A 203 -1.47 1.73 -8.13
CA VAL A 203 -0.59 0.85 -7.34
C VAL A 203 -1.36 0.22 -6.18
N TYR A 204 -2.10 1.02 -5.41
CA TYR A 204 -2.85 0.49 -4.29
C TYR A 204 -3.98 -0.45 -4.72
N ILE A 205 -4.67 -0.14 -5.82
CA ILE A 205 -5.69 -1.02 -6.43
C ILE A 205 -5.09 -2.37 -6.79
N VAL A 206 -3.96 -2.38 -7.50
CA VAL A 206 -3.30 -3.62 -7.95
C VAL A 206 -2.88 -4.47 -6.75
N LEU A 207 -2.23 -3.88 -5.75
CA LEU A 207 -1.84 -4.61 -4.53
C LEU A 207 -3.04 -5.19 -3.79
N SER A 208 -4.11 -4.40 -3.70
CA SER A 208 -5.34 -4.81 -3.03
C SER A 208 -6.02 -5.97 -3.80
N LEU A 209 -6.08 -5.94 -5.13
CA LEU A 209 -6.63 -7.04 -5.93
C LEU A 209 -5.81 -8.33 -5.80
N LEU A 210 -4.48 -8.22 -5.75
CA LEU A 210 -3.58 -9.36 -5.52
C LEU A 210 -3.87 -10.07 -4.19
N ASP A 211 -4.16 -9.32 -3.14
CA ASP A 211 -4.42 -9.89 -1.81
C ASP A 211 -5.90 -10.27 -1.59
N SER A 212 -6.83 -9.69 -2.36
CA SER A 212 -8.28 -9.74 -2.10
C SER A 212 -8.85 -11.15 -1.91
N LYS A 213 -8.71 -12.06 -2.89
CA LYS A 213 -9.30 -13.41 -2.84
C LYS A 213 -8.61 -14.28 -1.78
N CYS A 214 -7.30 -14.11 -1.59
CA CYS A 214 -6.54 -14.83 -0.57
C CYS A 214 -6.94 -14.41 0.85
N ILE A 215 -7.17 -13.10 1.10
CA ILE A 215 -7.69 -12.60 2.37
C ILE A 215 -9.08 -13.16 2.64
N TYR A 216 -9.93 -13.25 1.62
CA TYR A 216 -11.28 -13.80 1.75
C TYR A 216 -11.21 -15.28 2.16
N ALA A 217 -10.46 -16.08 1.41
CA ALA A 217 -10.29 -17.51 1.69
C ALA A 217 -9.74 -17.76 3.11
N ASN A 218 -8.72 -16.99 3.54
CA ASN A 218 -8.18 -17.08 4.89
C ASN A 218 -9.23 -16.71 5.96
N THR A 219 -10.00 -15.64 5.73
CA THR A 219 -11.03 -15.18 6.67
C THR A 219 -12.12 -16.24 6.84
N MET A 220 -12.59 -16.85 5.75
CA MET A 220 -13.61 -17.90 5.81
C MET A 220 -13.10 -19.16 6.51
N LYS A 221 -11.89 -19.62 6.19
CA LYS A 221 -11.25 -20.74 6.89
C LYS A 221 -11.16 -20.51 8.41
N ILE A 222 -10.92 -19.28 8.84
CA ILE A 222 -10.87 -18.92 10.27
C ILE A 222 -12.27 -18.91 10.90
N ARG A 223 -13.28 -18.40 10.17
CA ARG A 223 -14.69 -18.39 10.65
C ARG A 223 -15.24 -19.79 10.84
N GLU A 224 -15.05 -20.67 9.85
CA GLU A 224 -15.49 -22.06 9.88
C GLU A 224 -14.93 -22.80 11.10
N ASN A 225 -13.63 -22.69 11.34
CA ASN A 225 -12.97 -23.34 12.48
C ASN A 225 -13.40 -22.79 13.84
N ASN A 226 -13.81 -21.51 13.91
CA ASN A 226 -14.27 -20.90 15.15
C ASN A 226 -15.77 -21.14 15.42
N SER A 227 -16.50 -21.89 14.57
CA SER A 227 -17.95 -22.12 14.69
C SER A 227 -18.77 -20.83 14.82
N ILE A 228 -18.30 -19.72 14.23
CA ILE A 228 -19.01 -18.44 14.24
C ILE A 228 -20.09 -18.54 13.15
N SER A 229 -21.36 -18.45 13.54
CA SER A 229 -22.50 -18.49 12.62
C SER A 229 -22.46 -17.35 11.61
N GLU A 230 -22.87 -17.62 10.36
CA GLU A 230 -22.99 -16.62 9.27
C GLU A 230 -23.88 -15.42 9.66
N ASP A 231 -24.82 -15.62 10.58
CA ASP A 231 -25.81 -14.62 11.00
C ASP A 231 -25.32 -13.58 12.03
N ALA A 232 -24.07 -13.68 12.52
CA ALA A 232 -23.61 -12.88 13.66
C ALA A 232 -23.06 -11.47 13.32
N ASP A 233 -23.01 -11.05 12.06
CA ASP A 233 -22.64 -9.68 11.70
C ASP A 233 -23.45 -9.17 10.48
N VAL A 234 -24.71 -8.80 10.73
CA VAL A 234 -25.58 -8.07 9.78
C VAL A 234 -25.06 -6.64 9.47
N GLU A 235 -23.92 -6.23 10.05
CA GLU A 235 -23.21 -4.98 9.72
C GLU A 235 -21.90 -5.17 8.94
N ASP A 236 -21.51 -6.40 8.59
CA ASP A 236 -20.31 -6.66 7.76
C ASP A 236 -20.58 -6.43 6.26
N ASN A 237 -21.23 -5.30 5.94
CA ASN A 237 -21.31 -4.69 4.61
C ASN A 237 -19.90 -4.28 4.06
N TYR A 238 -18.84 -4.96 4.48
CA TYR A 238 -17.45 -4.68 4.17
C TYR A 238 -16.72 -5.88 3.54
N ILE A 239 -17.42 -6.98 3.28
CA ILE A 239 -17.11 -7.93 2.19
C ILE A 239 -17.65 -7.32 0.86
N ILE A 240 -17.41 -6.03 0.61
CA ILE A 240 -17.78 -5.39 -0.66
C ILE A 240 -16.54 -5.43 -1.56
N GLY A 241 -16.65 -6.14 -2.68
CA GLY A 241 -15.61 -6.27 -3.70
C GLY A 241 -14.80 -7.57 -3.67
N MET A 242 -15.01 -8.43 -2.67
CA MET A 242 -14.52 -9.82 -2.69
C MET A 242 -15.54 -10.67 -3.44
N ASP A 243 -15.24 -11.04 -4.68
CA ASP A 243 -16.00 -12.10 -5.34
C ASP A 243 -15.78 -13.38 -4.52
N ASN A 244 -16.87 -14.04 -4.10
CA ASN A 244 -16.75 -15.36 -3.49
C ASN A 244 -16.11 -16.28 -4.54
N PRO A 245 -14.90 -16.84 -4.30
CA PRO A 245 -14.26 -17.74 -5.25
C PRO A 245 -15.10 -19.00 -5.55
N ALA A 246 -16.12 -19.30 -4.72
CA ALA A 246 -17.08 -20.39 -4.91
C ALA A 246 -18.38 -19.99 -5.65
N ALA A 247 -18.52 -18.75 -6.15
CA ALA A 247 -19.71 -18.32 -6.89
C ALA A 247 -19.73 -18.79 -8.37
N GLY A 248 -18.67 -19.44 -8.84
CA GLY A 248 -18.61 -20.11 -10.14
C GLY A 248 -18.69 -21.63 -9.98
N ASP A 249 -19.76 -22.20 -10.53
CA ASP A 249 -20.12 -23.62 -10.62
C ASP A 249 -20.26 -24.37 -9.29
N GLY A 250 -21.52 -24.66 -8.94
CA GLY A 250 -21.88 -25.45 -7.79
C GLY A 250 -21.43 -26.90 -7.95
N GLU A 251 -20.23 -27.23 -7.50
CA GLU A 251 -19.79 -28.59 -7.25
C GLU A 251 -18.70 -28.61 -6.16
N ASN A 252 -19.02 -29.27 -5.04
CA ASN A 252 -18.14 -29.70 -3.96
C ASN A 252 -17.21 -28.65 -3.31
N THR A 253 -17.68 -28.10 -2.17
CA THR A 253 -16.90 -27.35 -1.19
C THR A 253 -15.87 -28.25 -0.48
N SER A 254 -14.86 -28.71 -1.22
CA SER A 254 -13.66 -29.35 -0.67
C SER A 254 -12.48 -28.41 -0.92
N ALA A 255 -11.83 -27.95 0.16
CA ALA A 255 -10.59 -27.18 0.22
C ALA A 255 -10.34 -26.27 -1.00
N LEU A 256 -10.72 -24.99 -0.89
CA LEU A 256 -10.35 -23.94 -1.85
C LEU A 256 -8.89 -24.13 -2.28
N ASP A 257 -8.67 -24.44 -3.56
CA ASP A 257 -7.33 -24.59 -4.12
C ASP A 257 -6.63 -23.24 -4.04
N LEU A 258 -5.71 -23.12 -3.08
CA LEU A 258 -4.96 -21.89 -2.84
C LEU A 258 -4.26 -21.43 -4.11
N GLU A 259 -3.72 -22.34 -4.91
CA GLU A 259 -3.02 -21.99 -6.16
C GLU A 259 -3.97 -21.32 -7.15
N LYS A 260 -5.17 -21.87 -7.32
CA LYS A 260 -6.22 -21.28 -8.14
C LYS A 260 -6.64 -19.90 -7.61
N VAL A 261 -6.81 -19.75 -6.29
CA VAL A 261 -7.16 -18.46 -5.67
C VAL A 261 -6.11 -17.38 -5.97
N TRP A 262 -4.83 -17.72 -5.84
CA TRP A 262 -3.72 -16.82 -6.17
C TRP A 262 -3.69 -16.47 -7.67
N GLN A 263 -3.91 -17.45 -8.54
CA GLN A 263 -3.96 -17.25 -9.98
C GLN A 263 -5.11 -16.32 -10.38
N ASP A 264 -6.29 -16.51 -9.80
CA ASP A 264 -7.46 -15.68 -10.04
C ASP A 264 -7.25 -14.24 -9.53
N SER A 265 -6.58 -14.07 -8.39
CA SER A 265 -6.21 -12.73 -7.87
C SER A 265 -5.17 -12.05 -8.75
N TYR A 266 -4.19 -12.81 -9.27
CA TYR A 266 -3.20 -12.31 -10.21
C TYR A 266 -3.84 -11.85 -11.52
N ASN A 267 -4.77 -12.64 -12.08
CA ASN A 267 -5.46 -12.30 -13.32
C ASN A 267 -6.26 -10.99 -13.18
N ASP A 268 -6.97 -10.80 -12.06
CA ASP A 268 -7.70 -9.54 -11.82
C ASP A 268 -6.75 -8.33 -11.71
N ALA A 269 -5.64 -8.50 -10.98
CA ALA A 269 -4.61 -7.47 -10.84
C ALA A 269 -3.85 -7.19 -12.13
N TYR A 270 -3.72 -8.18 -13.02
CA TYR A 270 -3.13 -8.01 -14.35
C TYR A 270 -4.12 -7.30 -15.30
N ASP A 271 -5.38 -7.73 -15.31
CA ASP A 271 -6.43 -7.16 -16.15
C ASP A 271 -6.69 -5.69 -15.83
N VAL A 272 -6.55 -5.26 -14.56
CA VAL A 272 -6.72 -3.84 -14.21
C VAL A 272 -5.59 -2.93 -14.73
N LEU A 273 -4.40 -3.49 -15.02
CA LEU A 273 -3.29 -2.72 -15.59
C LEU A 273 -3.51 -2.39 -17.07
N ASP A 274 -4.35 -3.17 -17.75
CA ASP A 274 -4.72 -3.00 -19.16
C ASP A 274 -5.74 -1.86 -19.38
N ILE A 275 -6.00 -1.08 -18.32
CA ILE A 275 -6.89 0.07 -18.35
C ILE A 275 -6.44 1.16 -19.35
N VAL A 276 -5.20 1.15 -19.84
CA VAL A 276 -4.76 2.12 -20.84
C VAL A 276 -5.07 1.67 -22.25
N ASP A 277 -5.00 0.38 -22.55
CA ASP A 277 -5.14 -0.11 -23.91
C ASP A 277 -6.57 -0.62 -24.22
N ASN A 278 -7.43 -0.80 -23.21
CA ASN A 278 -8.77 -1.41 -23.34
C ASN A 278 -9.97 -0.55 -22.88
N VAL A 279 -9.86 0.78 -22.81
CA VAL A 279 -10.93 1.64 -22.23
C VAL A 279 -12.25 1.62 -23.01
N GLY A 280 -12.22 1.25 -24.30
CA GLY A 280 -13.40 1.24 -25.16
C GLY A 280 -14.19 -0.07 -25.21
N SER A 281 -13.60 -1.20 -24.79
CA SER A 281 -14.05 -2.51 -25.31
C SER A 281 -14.65 -3.46 -24.27
N THR A 282 -14.39 -3.28 -22.97
CA THR A 282 -14.96 -4.14 -21.92
C THR A 282 -15.27 -3.35 -20.64
N GLY A 283 -16.48 -3.47 -20.10
CA GLY A 283 -16.83 -2.87 -18.79
C GLY A 283 -16.02 -3.44 -17.61
N LYS A 284 -15.31 -4.56 -17.86
CA LYS A 284 -14.54 -5.33 -16.88
C LYS A 284 -13.45 -4.50 -16.19
N GLY A 285 -12.64 -3.74 -16.94
CA GLY A 285 -11.55 -2.94 -16.34
C GLY A 285 -12.07 -1.85 -15.39
N LYS A 286 -13.19 -1.20 -15.73
CA LYS A 286 -13.85 -0.22 -14.86
C LYS A 286 -14.38 -0.86 -13.58
N GLU A 287 -15.02 -2.02 -13.71
CA GLU A 287 -15.53 -2.79 -12.58
C GLU A 287 -14.38 -3.20 -11.64
N LEU A 288 -13.27 -3.70 -12.17
CA LEU A 288 -12.09 -4.08 -11.40
C LEU A 288 -11.45 -2.88 -10.67
N VAL A 289 -11.37 -1.72 -11.31
CA VAL A 289 -10.93 -0.48 -10.62
C VAL A 289 -11.84 -0.16 -9.45
N GLN A 290 -13.16 -0.22 -9.65
CA GLN A 290 -14.11 0.09 -8.58
C GLN A 290 -14.03 -0.93 -7.44
N LYS A 291 -13.97 -2.23 -7.75
CA LYS A 291 -13.78 -3.31 -6.76
C LYS A 291 -12.48 -3.11 -5.97
N GLY A 292 -11.37 -2.89 -6.67
CA GLY A 292 -10.06 -2.69 -6.05
C GLY A 292 -10.00 -1.41 -5.22
N LEU A 293 -10.67 -0.32 -5.62
CA LEU A 293 -10.76 0.91 -4.83
C LEU A 293 -11.48 0.69 -3.50
N GLU A 294 -12.64 0.02 -3.50
CA GLU A 294 -13.37 -0.26 -2.26
C GLU A 294 -12.58 -1.19 -1.35
N PHE A 295 -11.94 -2.22 -1.92
CA PHE A 295 -11.09 -3.12 -1.15
C PHE A 295 -9.88 -2.39 -0.54
N THR A 296 -9.20 -1.53 -1.32
CA THR A 296 -8.08 -0.70 -0.84
C THR A 296 -8.50 0.19 0.33
N LYS A 297 -9.66 0.87 0.24
CA LYS A 297 -10.16 1.72 1.33
C LYS A 297 -10.39 0.91 2.60
N SER A 298 -11.04 -0.25 2.47
CA SER A 298 -11.32 -1.15 3.58
C SER A 298 -10.03 -1.62 4.25
N LEU A 299 -9.08 -2.11 3.45
CA LEU A 299 -7.80 -2.64 3.93
C LEU A 299 -6.97 -1.55 4.61
N GLN A 300 -6.87 -0.35 4.02
CA GLN A 300 -6.14 0.75 4.63
C GLN A 300 -6.77 1.19 5.96
N LYS A 301 -8.09 1.28 6.03
CA LYS A 301 -8.79 1.59 7.29
C LYS A 301 -8.44 0.57 8.38
N LEU A 302 -8.48 -0.72 8.04
CA LEU A 302 -8.14 -1.81 8.94
C LEU A 302 -6.70 -1.71 9.45
N VAL A 303 -5.73 -1.52 8.54
CA VAL A 303 -4.31 -1.41 8.91
C VAL A 303 -4.08 -0.22 9.85
N MET A 304 -4.63 0.94 9.52
CA MET A 304 -4.45 2.16 10.30
C MET A 304 -5.13 2.08 11.68
N GLN A 305 -6.28 1.41 11.77
CA GLN A 305 -6.97 1.17 13.04
C GLN A 305 -6.17 0.23 13.94
N GLU A 306 -5.70 -0.92 13.41
CA GLU A 306 -4.93 -1.87 14.20
C GLU A 306 -3.58 -1.27 14.65
N ALA A 307 -2.91 -0.52 13.76
CA ALA A 307 -1.72 0.22 14.15
C ALA A 307 -1.99 1.21 15.30
N GLY A 308 -3.13 1.89 15.25
CA GLY A 308 -3.59 2.76 16.32
C GLY A 308 -3.76 2.02 17.65
N ASN A 309 -4.41 0.86 17.63
CA ASN A 309 -4.60 0.00 18.80
C ASN A 309 -3.26 -0.43 19.40
N ILE A 310 -2.34 -0.95 18.57
CA ILE A 310 -0.98 -1.34 18.99
C ILE A 310 -0.24 -0.18 19.67
N MET A 311 -0.35 1.03 19.11
CA MET A 311 0.31 2.22 19.66
C MET A 311 -0.35 2.75 20.94
N LEU A 312 -1.67 2.63 21.08
CA LEU A 312 -2.41 3.05 22.27
C LEU A 312 -2.16 2.10 23.45
N GLU A 313 -2.17 0.80 23.18
CA GLU A 313 -1.97 -0.27 24.16
C GLU A 313 -0.49 -0.50 24.49
N ASN A 314 0.43 0.19 23.79
CA ASN A 314 1.88 0.06 23.93
C ASN A 314 2.36 -1.40 23.80
N ARG A 315 1.81 -2.13 22.82
CA ARG A 315 2.08 -3.57 22.61
C ARG A 315 3.46 -3.88 22.03
N ILE A 316 4.24 -2.86 21.66
CA ILE A 316 5.59 -3.03 21.08
C ILE A 316 6.61 -3.15 22.21
N GLN A 317 7.24 -4.31 22.30
CA GLN A 317 8.23 -4.63 23.32
C GLN A 317 9.66 -4.47 22.77
N SER A 318 10.63 -4.20 23.65
CA SER A 318 12.05 -4.14 23.29
C SER A 318 12.74 -5.42 23.75
N ALA A 319 13.47 -6.09 22.86
CA ALA A 319 14.29 -7.27 23.14
C ALA A 319 15.75 -7.00 22.72
N GLY A 320 16.53 -6.40 23.62
CA GLY A 320 17.92 -6.04 23.32
C GLY A 320 18.02 -5.15 22.08
N ASP A 321 18.58 -5.67 20.99
CA ASP A 321 18.88 -4.94 19.76
C ASP A 321 17.71 -4.76 18.78
N PHE A 322 16.54 -5.31 19.06
CA PHE A 322 15.35 -5.12 18.24
C PHE A 322 14.08 -4.87 19.06
N ARG A 323 13.01 -4.48 18.37
CA ARG A 323 11.66 -4.37 18.91
C ARG A 323 10.76 -5.41 18.28
N TYR A 324 9.76 -5.87 19.01
CA TYR A 324 8.80 -6.80 18.45
C TYR A 324 7.38 -6.59 18.96
N CYS A 325 6.40 -7.02 18.18
CA CYS A 325 5.01 -7.11 18.58
C CYS A 325 4.42 -8.39 17.98
N ILE A 326 3.78 -9.22 18.81
CA ILE A 326 3.08 -10.43 18.36
C ILE A 326 1.58 -10.16 18.43
N LEU A 327 0.93 -10.34 17.30
CA LEU A 327 -0.49 -10.24 17.12
C LEU A 327 -1.09 -11.63 17.28
N GLU A 328 -2.00 -11.77 18.23
CA GLU A 328 -2.71 -13.02 18.52
C GLU A 328 -4.14 -12.69 18.95
N ASN A 329 -5.04 -13.68 18.88
CA ASN A 329 -6.44 -13.56 19.28
C ASN A 329 -7.20 -12.40 18.61
N LEU A 330 -6.84 -12.07 17.37
CA LEU A 330 -7.50 -11.04 16.57
C LEU A 330 -8.82 -11.56 15.97
N PRO A 331 -9.81 -10.67 15.73
CA PRO A 331 -11.02 -11.01 14.99
C PRO A 331 -10.70 -11.65 13.62
N PRO A 332 -11.54 -12.59 13.12
CA PRO A 332 -11.27 -13.34 11.89
C PRO A 332 -10.87 -12.48 10.68
N LYS A 333 -11.54 -11.35 10.49
CA LYS A 333 -11.26 -10.38 9.41
C LYS A 333 -9.85 -9.79 9.50
N ILE A 334 -9.45 -9.40 10.70
CA ILE A 334 -8.14 -8.79 10.95
C ILE A 334 -7.04 -9.86 10.82
N MET A 335 -7.28 -11.05 11.37
CA MET A 335 -6.39 -12.22 11.25
C MET A 335 -6.20 -12.65 9.79
N GLY A 336 -7.29 -12.76 9.03
CA GLY A 336 -7.25 -13.14 7.61
C GLY A 336 -6.52 -12.12 6.73
N SER A 337 -6.68 -10.83 7.03
CA SER A 337 -5.98 -9.74 6.34
C SER A 337 -4.48 -9.75 6.61
N PHE A 338 -4.08 -9.80 7.89
CA PHE A 338 -2.66 -9.80 8.28
C PHE A 338 -1.94 -11.13 8.04
N SER A 339 -2.67 -12.20 7.68
CA SER A 339 -2.05 -13.45 7.23
C SER A 339 -1.31 -13.26 5.90
N GLN A 340 -1.66 -12.22 5.12
CA GLN A 340 -0.89 -11.84 3.94
C GLN A 340 0.40 -11.11 4.33
N PRO A 341 1.59 -11.58 3.90
CA PRO A 341 2.86 -10.98 4.29
C PRO A 341 2.99 -9.50 3.92
N GLN A 342 2.42 -9.09 2.79
CA GLN A 342 2.48 -7.69 2.32
C GLN A 342 1.66 -6.76 3.22
N VAL A 343 0.48 -7.19 3.67
CA VAL A 343 -0.36 -6.41 4.60
C VAL A 343 0.31 -6.30 5.97
N LEU A 344 0.93 -7.38 6.45
CA LEU A 344 1.69 -7.37 7.71
C LEU A 344 2.93 -6.48 7.63
N LEU A 345 3.62 -6.48 6.48
CA LEU A 345 4.75 -5.61 6.20
C LEU A 345 4.31 -4.13 6.18
N HIS A 346 3.19 -3.81 5.54
CA HIS A 346 2.60 -2.47 5.51
C HIS A 346 2.30 -1.95 6.92
N LEU A 347 1.70 -2.79 7.77
CA LEU A 347 1.50 -2.47 9.20
C LEU A 347 2.83 -2.16 9.90
N ALA A 348 3.85 -3.00 9.70
CA ALA A 348 5.16 -2.79 10.30
C ALA A 348 5.79 -1.47 9.83
N GLN A 349 5.73 -1.19 8.52
CA GLN A 349 6.26 0.04 7.92
C GLN A 349 5.60 1.28 8.51
N PHE A 350 4.26 1.30 8.64
CA PHE A 350 3.56 2.41 9.27
C PHE A 350 3.93 2.59 10.74
N LEU A 351 4.03 1.51 11.53
CA LEU A 351 4.46 1.60 12.94
C LEU A 351 5.87 2.19 13.07
N MET A 352 6.81 1.73 12.24
CA MET A 352 8.17 2.28 12.17
C MET A 352 8.14 3.76 11.76
N TYR A 353 7.38 4.09 10.73
CA TYR A 353 7.24 5.46 10.22
C TYR A 353 6.65 6.41 11.28
N ALA A 354 5.60 5.99 12.01
CA ALA A 354 4.98 6.77 13.07
C ALA A 354 5.94 7.07 14.22
N HIS A 355 6.72 6.08 14.66
CA HIS A 355 7.66 6.25 15.76
C HIS A 355 8.91 7.04 15.36
N THR A 356 9.45 6.82 14.17
CA THR A 356 10.62 7.57 13.66
C THR A 356 10.24 9.02 13.34
N SER A 357 9.06 9.27 12.76
CA SER A 357 8.53 10.62 12.51
C SER A 357 8.30 11.41 13.81
N SER A 358 7.95 10.73 14.90
CA SER A 358 7.83 11.37 16.22
C SER A 358 9.18 11.64 16.92
N GLY A 359 10.29 11.20 16.34
CA GLY A 359 11.63 11.29 16.92
C GLY A 359 11.95 10.23 17.98
N ARG A 360 10.96 9.42 18.41
CA ARG A 360 11.11 8.43 19.49
C ARG A 360 12.11 7.32 19.18
N TRP A 361 12.21 6.89 17.93
CA TRP A 361 13.08 5.77 17.51
C TRP A 361 14.23 6.24 16.60
N LEU A 362 14.80 7.40 16.90
CA LEU A 362 15.98 7.92 16.21
C LEU A 362 17.24 7.77 17.07
N ASN A 363 18.41 7.92 16.43
CA ASN A 363 19.73 7.92 17.09
C ASN A 363 19.95 6.66 17.94
N HIS A 364 20.31 6.81 19.22
CA HIS A 364 20.54 5.68 20.15
C HIS A 364 19.30 4.81 20.40
N ALA A 365 18.10 5.31 20.09
CA ALA A 365 16.86 4.55 20.20
C ALA A 365 16.47 3.85 18.88
N ALA A 366 17.25 4.01 17.80
CA ALA A 366 16.98 3.34 16.53
C ALA A 366 17.23 1.84 16.67
N LYS A 367 16.15 1.05 16.59
CA LYS A 367 16.21 -0.42 16.61
C LYS A 367 15.21 -0.96 15.58
N PRO A 368 15.57 -2.00 14.81
CA PRO A 368 14.65 -2.63 13.88
C PRO A 368 13.40 -3.18 14.57
N LEU A 369 12.36 -3.45 13.79
CA LEU A 369 11.06 -3.93 14.27
C LEU A 369 10.71 -5.26 13.62
N ILE A 370 10.23 -6.20 14.43
CA ILE A 370 9.65 -7.47 14.01
C ILE A 370 8.17 -7.47 14.36
N ILE A 371 7.30 -7.71 13.39
CA ILE A 371 5.88 -7.95 13.65
C ILE A 371 5.60 -9.43 13.38
N GLY A 372 4.99 -10.10 14.36
CA GLY A 372 4.53 -11.47 14.24
C GLY A 372 3.01 -11.54 14.25
N LEU A 373 2.43 -12.45 13.47
CA LEU A 373 1.03 -12.85 13.55
C LEU A 373 0.98 -14.33 13.91
N LYS A 374 0.36 -14.65 15.04
CA LYS A 374 0.19 -16.02 15.54
C LYS A 374 -1.26 -16.44 15.38
N SER A 375 -1.49 -17.49 14.58
CA SER A 375 -2.82 -18.06 14.36
C SER A 375 -2.91 -19.41 15.05
N THR A 376 -3.78 -19.52 16.06
CA THR A 376 -4.12 -20.79 16.69
C THR A 376 -4.91 -21.70 15.76
N VAL A 377 -5.67 -21.12 14.83
CA VAL A 377 -6.52 -21.85 13.89
C VAL A 377 -5.73 -22.56 12.80
N THR A 378 -4.70 -21.91 12.26
CA THR A 378 -3.84 -22.53 11.24
C THR A 378 -2.62 -23.20 11.84
N GLU A 379 -2.42 -23.09 13.15
CA GLU A 379 -1.23 -23.51 13.89
C GLU A 379 0.09 -22.93 13.33
N THR A 380 0.01 -21.85 12.57
CA THR A 380 1.17 -21.15 12.00
C THR A 380 1.37 -19.75 12.55
N ALA A 381 2.62 -19.30 12.53
CA ALA A 381 3.03 -17.95 12.84
C ALA A 381 3.80 -17.34 11.66
N HIS A 382 3.46 -16.11 11.32
CA HIS A 382 4.10 -15.33 10.26
C HIS A 382 4.86 -14.17 10.88
N PHE A 383 6.10 -13.95 10.46
CA PHE A 383 6.92 -12.84 10.93
C PHE A 383 7.40 -12.00 9.75
N VAL A 384 7.39 -10.69 9.93
CA VAL A 384 8.06 -9.72 9.04
C VAL A 384 9.03 -8.89 9.86
N GLY A 385 10.22 -8.65 9.30
CA GLY A 385 11.25 -7.84 9.92
C GLY A 385 11.59 -6.64 9.06
N ILE A 386 11.65 -5.45 9.66
CA ILE A 386 12.01 -4.20 8.96
C ILE A 386 13.14 -3.45 9.67
N PRO A 387 14.10 -2.87 8.92
CA PRO A 387 15.15 -2.06 9.49
C PRO A 387 14.57 -0.75 10.05
N CYS A 388 15.28 -0.16 11.02
CA CYS A 388 14.95 1.19 11.47
C CYS A 388 15.56 2.21 10.52
N ALA A 389 14.74 2.71 9.58
CA ALA A 389 15.11 3.77 8.65
C ALA A 389 14.47 5.10 9.07
N LYS A 390 15.19 6.21 8.87
CA LYS A 390 14.61 7.55 9.00
C LYS A 390 13.54 7.76 7.91
N PRO A 391 12.59 8.69 8.10
CA PRO A 391 11.69 9.09 7.03
C PRO A 391 12.47 9.42 5.75
N ASN A 392 12.06 8.84 4.62
CA ASN A 392 12.68 8.96 3.30
C ASN A 392 14.11 8.36 3.17
N GLU A 393 14.60 7.60 4.15
CA GLU A 393 15.86 6.85 4.07
C GLU A 393 15.62 5.41 3.62
N ILE A 394 16.42 4.90 2.69
CA ILE A 394 16.38 3.50 2.28
C ILE A 394 17.52 2.74 2.95
N LYS A 395 17.17 1.70 3.72
CA LYS A 395 18.13 0.81 4.36
C LYS A 395 18.02 -0.61 3.84
N ARG A 396 19.16 -1.29 3.76
CA ARG A 396 19.21 -2.71 3.45
C ARG A 396 18.56 -3.51 4.56
N ASN A 397 17.80 -4.54 4.18
CA ASN A 397 17.10 -5.39 5.14
C ASN A 397 17.89 -6.68 5.39
N SER A 398 18.43 -6.85 6.60
CA SER A 398 19.18 -8.04 7.00
C SER A 398 18.30 -9.19 7.49
N PHE A 399 17.00 -8.97 7.74
CA PHE A 399 16.13 -9.97 8.36
C PHE A 399 15.96 -11.23 7.54
N GLY A 400 16.03 -11.16 6.21
CA GLY A 400 15.96 -12.37 5.39
C GLY A 400 17.13 -13.34 5.60
N ARG A 401 18.31 -12.83 6.00
CA ARG A 401 19.42 -13.68 6.46
C ARG A 401 19.14 -14.18 7.88
N ILE A 402 18.81 -13.26 8.78
CA ILE A 402 18.63 -13.54 10.22
C ILE A 402 17.54 -14.59 10.44
N PHE A 403 16.38 -14.46 9.81
CA PHE A 403 15.28 -15.43 9.95
C PHE A 403 15.65 -16.80 9.42
N ARG A 404 16.34 -16.87 8.28
CA ARG A 404 16.81 -18.15 7.72
C ARG A 404 17.83 -18.83 8.61
N GLU A 405 18.74 -18.07 9.20
CA GLU A 405 19.78 -18.57 10.09
C GLU A 405 19.20 -18.99 11.44
N ALA A 406 18.28 -18.21 12.01
CA ALA A 406 17.54 -18.55 13.22
C ALA A 406 16.74 -19.86 13.05
N ALA A 407 16.03 -20.03 11.93
CA ALA A 407 15.29 -21.25 11.64
C ALA A 407 16.22 -22.48 11.51
N ARG A 408 17.43 -22.31 10.97
CA ARG A 408 18.45 -23.37 10.92
C ARG A 408 19.02 -23.71 12.30
N MET A 409 19.25 -22.73 13.17
CA MET A 409 19.75 -22.96 14.54
C MET A 409 18.79 -23.83 15.35
N ILE A 410 17.49 -23.65 15.16
CA ILE A 410 16.46 -24.44 15.86
C ILE A 410 16.04 -25.71 15.09
N ASN A 411 16.63 -25.98 13.93
CA ASN A 411 16.34 -27.11 13.05
C ASN A 411 14.87 -27.24 12.64
N VAL A 412 14.23 -26.12 12.30
CA VAL A 412 12.80 -26.04 11.91
C VAL A 412 12.67 -25.75 10.42
N GLN A 413 11.70 -26.41 9.77
CA GLN A 413 11.31 -26.06 8.42
C GLN A 413 10.52 -24.75 8.44
N PHE A 414 10.90 -23.83 7.56
CA PHE A 414 10.20 -22.57 7.40
C PHE A 414 9.77 -22.38 5.94
N LYS A 415 8.68 -21.65 5.75
CA LYS A 415 8.22 -21.24 4.42
C LYS A 415 8.51 -19.76 4.22
N CYS A 416 8.97 -19.40 3.02
CA CYS A 416 8.94 -18.03 2.53
C CYS A 416 7.70 -17.90 1.65
N SER A 417 6.61 -17.35 2.20
CA SER A 417 5.33 -17.19 1.50
C SER A 417 5.29 -15.96 0.58
N SER A 418 6.38 -15.18 0.51
CA SER A 418 6.52 -13.99 -0.32
C SER A 418 7.90 -13.93 -0.96
N PHE A 419 8.02 -13.18 -2.05
CA PHE A 419 9.32 -12.77 -2.62
C PHE A 419 10.10 -11.84 -1.69
N GLU A 420 9.42 -11.27 -0.68
CA GLU A 420 10.08 -10.50 0.36
C GLU A 420 10.86 -11.42 1.30
N THR A 421 12.19 -11.34 1.20
CA THR A 421 13.10 -12.19 1.98
C THR A 421 12.98 -11.95 3.48
N SER A 422 12.55 -10.77 3.91
CA SER A 422 12.36 -10.43 5.32
C SER A 422 11.03 -10.91 5.90
N SER A 423 10.44 -11.96 5.32
CA SER A 423 9.26 -12.64 5.81
C SER A 423 9.52 -14.14 6.04
N VAL A 424 8.92 -14.71 7.07
CA VAL A 424 9.05 -16.13 7.40
C VAL A 424 7.77 -16.67 8.02
N GLN A 425 7.40 -17.89 7.65
CA GLN A 425 6.30 -18.63 8.24
C GLN A 425 6.83 -19.92 8.89
N LEU A 426 6.40 -20.19 10.12
CA LEU A 426 6.79 -21.34 10.93
C LEU A 426 5.62 -21.81 11.83
N GLU A 427 5.77 -22.96 12.48
CA GLU A 427 4.74 -23.50 13.37
C GLU A 427 4.68 -22.77 14.72
N THR A 428 3.48 -22.61 15.27
CA THR A 428 3.28 -21.86 16.53
C THR A 428 4.08 -22.39 17.72
N VAL A 429 4.41 -23.69 17.73
CA VAL A 429 5.21 -24.35 18.76
C VAL A 429 6.67 -23.89 18.79
N ASP A 430 7.19 -23.39 17.66
CA ASP A 430 8.59 -23.00 17.51
C ASP A 430 8.85 -21.50 17.71
N VAL A 431 7.80 -20.69 17.86
CA VAL A 431 7.87 -19.23 17.98
C VAL A 431 8.85 -18.76 19.05
N GLN A 432 8.78 -19.35 20.25
CA GLN A 432 9.63 -18.92 21.36
C GLN A 432 11.11 -19.23 21.09
N LYS A 433 11.41 -20.44 20.60
CA LYS A 433 12.78 -20.85 20.24
C LYS A 433 13.32 -19.98 19.09
N PHE A 434 12.47 -19.68 18.11
CA PHE A 434 12.80 -18.83 16.99
C PHE A 434 13.18 -17.41 17.42
N LEU A 435 12.39 -16.78 18.29
CA LEU A 435 12.68 -15.42 18.79
C LEU A 435 13.96 -15.37 19.62
N VAL A 436 14.26 -16.41 20.41
CA VAL A 436 15.53 -16.53 21.13
C VAL A 436 16.71 -16.64 20.15
N ALA A 437 16.60 -17.47 19.11
CA ALA A 437 17.64 -17.60 18.10
C ALA A 437 17.84 -16.30 17.29
N VAL A 438 16.77 -15.56 16.99
CA VAL A 438 16.86 -14.23 16.36
C VAL A 438 17.59 -13.25 17.28
N HIS A 439 17.30 -13.27 18.59
CA HIS A 439 17.97 -12.42 19.56
C HIS A 439 19.48 -12.70 19.64
N GLU A 440 19.87 -13.97 19.73
CA GLU A 440 21.29 -14.38 19.74
C GLU A 440 22.03 -13.96 18.46
N LEU A 441 21.38 -14.06 17.29
CA LEU A 441 21.99 -13.65 16.02
C LEU A 441 22.15 -12.14 15.89
N MET A 442 21.23 -11.37 16.49
CA MET A 442 21.26 -9.90 16.47
C MET A 442 22.32 -9.33 17.42
N GLU A 443 22.52 -9.95 18.58
CA GLU A 443 23.59 -9.55 19.52
C GLU A 443 25.00 -9.79 18.95
N ASN A 444 25.15 -10.80 18.10
CA ASN A 444 26.42 -11.20 17.52
C ASN A 444 26.75 -10.53 16.16
N SER A 445 25.86 -9.68 15.64
CA SER A 445 25.98 -9.05 14.32
C SER A 445 26.32 -7.57 14.39
#